data_AF-B0WMY0-F1
#
_entry.id   AF-B0WMY0-F1
#
_cell.length_a   1.000
_cell.length_b   1.000
_cell.length_c   1.000
_cell.angle_alpha   90.00
_cell.angle_beta   90.00
_cell.angle_gamma   90.00
#
_symmetry.space_group_name_H-M   'P 1'
#
loop_
_entity.id
_entity.type
_entity.pdbx_description
1 polymer ?
#
loop_
_entity_poly.entity_id
_entity_poly.type
_entity_poly.pdbx_seq_one_letter_code
_entity_poly.pdbx_strand_id
1 'polypeptide(L)'
;MSTLKFLTLFVLAGTALAQSRESCIGSSCKTYKEVNTLWCHADPTHFCQCRTTATGTWQEAVMPCARAQTYFSFRRQTCVTVDMWDKAECLGPDELMVPAEEPAPVEVKCEHACVTYADISTLWCHPADRDAFCQCRPTAVPKVFEIVKMPCANGTLFSFKRQTCMQDSLWADSCPQ
;
A
#
# COMPACT_ATOMS: atom_id res chain seq x y z
N MET A 1 59.95 0.66 27.27
CA MET A 1 59.08 0.99 26.12
C MET A 1 57.64 0.73 26.56
N SER A 2 56.91 1.79 26.93
CA SER A 2 55.54 1.68 27.46
C SER A 2 54.58 2.22 26.39
N THR A 3 53.78 1.35 25.78
CA THR A 3 52.83 1.71 24.73
C THR A 3 51.48 2.09 25.36
N LEU A 4 51.19 3.39 25.35
CA LEU A 4 49.92 3.98 25.75
C LEU A 4 48.89 3.72 24.64
N LYS A 5 47.92 2.82 24.87
CA LYS A 5 46.81 2.57 23.94
C LYS A 5 45.71 3.62 24.19
N PHE A 6 45.61 4.59 23.29
CA PHE A 6 44.45 5.49 23.22
C PHE A 6 43.22 4.69 22.77
N LEU A 7 42.27 4.50 23.69
CA LEU A 7 40.96 3.94 23.39
C LEU A 7 40.10 5.08 22.82
N THR A 8 40.01 5.16 21.50
CA THR A 8 39.11 6.11 20.82
C THR A 8 37.68 5.64 21.03
N LEU A 9 36.93 6.30 21.91
CA LEU A 9 35.48 6.13 22.01
C LEU A 9 34.83 6.69 20.73
N PHE A 10 34.34 5.79 19.88
CA PHE A 10 33.39 6.16 18.83
C PHE A 10 32.03 6.40 19.48
N VAL A 11 31.66 7.66 19.64
CA VAL A 11 30.29 8.07 19.98
C VAL A 11 29.45 7.82 18.73
N LEU A 12 28.71 6.72 18.71
CA LEU A 12 27.63 6.50 17.75
C LEU A 12 26.51 7.49 18.10
N ALA A 13 26.52 8.64 17.45
CA ALA A 13 25.39 9.55 17.43
C ALA A 13 24.26 8.88 16.64
N GLY A 14 23.40 8.14 17.33
CA GLY A 14 22.11 7.73 16.78
C GLY A 14 21.29 8.99 16.53
N THR A 15 21.07 9.34 15.27
CA THR A 15 20.14 10.40 14.89
C THR A 15 18.72 9.94 15.22
N ALA A 16 18.25 10.25 16.42
CA ALA A 16 16.82 10.28 16.68
C ALA A 16 16.23 11.33 15.73
N LEU A 17 15.40 10.90 14.77
CA LEU A 17 14.64 11.81 13.93
C LEU A 17 13.84 12.73 14.86
N ALA A 18 14.10 14.03 14.80
CA ALA A 18 13.35 15.01 15.58
C ALA A 18 11.89 14.95 15.12
N GLN A 19 10.97 14.61 16.03
CA GLN A 19 9.54 14.56 15.72
C GLN A 19 9.04 15.95 15.39
N SER A 20 8.28 16.07 14.30
CA SER A 20 7.90 17.36 13.72
C SER A 20 6.39 17.60 13.83
N ARG A 21 5.98 18.86 14.03
CA ARG A 21 4.55 19.23 14.14
C ARG A 21 3.77 18.95 12.86
N GLU A 22 4.46 18.90 11.72
CA GLU A 22 3.86 18.57 10.41
C GLU A 22 3.33 17.14 10.38
N SER A 23 3.75 16.29 11.33
CA SER A 23 3.27 14.92 11.52
C SER A 23 2.11 14.80 12.51
N CYS A 24 1.54 15.93 12.97
CA CYS A 24 0.30 15.93 13.74
C CYS A 24 -0.90 15.65 12.84
N ILE A 25 -1.71 14.66 13.20
CA ILE A 25 -2.80 14.15 12.37
C ILE A 25 -4.11 14.79 12.81
N GLY A 26 -4.75 15.53 11.90
CA GLY A 26 -6.07 16.14 12.11
C GLY A 26 -6.11 17.23 13.19
N SER A 27 -4.95 17.70 13.68
CA SER A 27 -4.87 18.71 14.73
C SER A 27 -5.38 20.07 14.26
N SER A 28 -6.06 20.76 15.17
CA SER A 28 -6.46 22.15 15.02
C SER A 28 -6.32 22.82 16.39
N CYS A 29 -5.98 24.10 16.42
CA CYS A 29 -5.81 24.89 17.64
C CYS A 29 -6.60 26.20 17.59
N LYS A 30 -7.79 26.22 16.97
CA LYS A 30 -8.56 27.44 16.71
C LYS A 30 -9.63 27.71 17.75
N THR A 31 -10.26 26.66 18.26
CA THR A 31 -11.35 26.73 19.24
C THR A 31 -10.92 26.26 20.62
N TYR A 32 -11.66 26.63 21.66
CA TYR A 32 -11.41 26.16 23.02
C TYR A 32 -11.44 24.63 23.11
N LYS A 33 -12.37 23.97 22.43
CA LYS A 33 -12.46 22.51 22.40
C LYS A 33 -11.20 21.90 21.80
N GLU A 34 -10.79 22.41 20.65
CA GLU A 34 -9.61 21.94 19.90
C GLU A 34 -8.31 22.13 20.69
N VAL A 35 -8.16 23.27 21.36
CA VAL A 35 -7.00 23.57 22.22
C VAL A 35 -6.88 22.62 23.41
N ASN A 36 -8.02 22.15 23.95
CA ASN A 36 -8.07 21.20 25.05
C ASN A 36 -8.12 19.73 24.59
N THR A 37 -7.99 19.47 23.28
CA THR A 37 -7.93 18.13 22.71
C THR A 37 -6.48 17.75 22.47
N LEU A 38 -6.09 16.54 22.87
CA LEU A 38 -4.84 15.91 22.47
C LEU A 38 -5.06 15.19 21.13
N TRP A 39 -4.15 15.40 20.20
CA TRP A 39 -4.25 14.92 18.83
C TRP A 39 -3.21 13.85 18.54
N CYS A 40 -3.49 13.01 17.55
CA CYS A 40 -2.56 11.99 17.11
C CYS A 40 -1.30 12.59 16.47
N HIS A 41 -0.19 11.87 16.60
CA HIS A 41 1.05 12.11 15.89
C HIS A 41 1.38 10.85 15.08
N ALA A 42 2.05 10.98 13.93
CA ALA A 42 2.37 9.85 13.05
C ALA A 42 3.20 8.75 13.77
N ASP A 43 4.08 9.15 14.68
CA ASP A 43 4.69 8.24 15.67
C ASP A 43 3.74 8.07 16.88
N PRO A 44 3.19 6.87 17.13
CA PRO A 44 2.24 6.63 18.21
C PRO A 44 2.85 6.74 19.61
N THR A 45 4.18 6.76 19.74
CA THR A 45 4.85 7.07 21.01
C THR A 45 4.79 8.56 21.38
N HIS A 46 4.23 9.39 20.49
CA HIS A 46 4.04 10.81 20.68
C HIS A 46 2.57 11.21 20.46
N PHE A 47 2.22 12.39 20.94
CA PHE A 47 0.93 13.05 20.70
C PHE A 47 1.14 14.54 20.49
N CYS A 48 0.15 15.20 19.90
CA CYS A 48 0.18 16.63 19.66
C CYS A 48 -0.74 17.36 20.64
N GLN A 49 -0.24 18.44 21.22
CA GLN A 49 -0.98 19.30 22.15
C GLN A 49 -0.87 20.75 21.69
N CYS A 50 -1.99 21.47 21.68
CA CYS A 50 -1.96 22.90 21.46
C CYS A 50 -1.32 23.60 22.67
N ARG A 51 -0.30 24.42 22.44
CA ARG A 51 0.34 25.27 23.45
C ARG A 51 0.52 26.68 22.91
N THR A 52 0.55 27.65 23.81
CA THR A 52 0.80 29.05 23.43
C THR A 52 2.28 29.24 23.11
N THR A 53 2.55 29.91 21.99
CA THR A 53 3.87 30.42 21.64
C THR A 53 4.24 31.62 22.52
N ALA A 54 5.48 32.11 22.41
CA ALA A 54 5.91 33.32 23.09
C ALA A 54 5.11 34.57 22.68
N THR A 55 4.47 34.57 21.51
CA THR A 55 3.62 35.67 21.03
C THR A 55 2.15 35.51 21.46
N GLY A 56 1.82 34.47 22.22
CA GLY A 56 0.47 34.20 22.71
C GLY A 56 -0.45 33.50 21.70
N THR A 57 0.07 33.10 20.54
CA THR A 57 -0.71 32.32 19.55
C THR A 57 -0.71 30.84 19.91
N TRP A 58 -1.80 30.13 19.65
CA TRP A 58 -1.84 28.68 19.82
C TRP A 58 -1.16 27.97 18.66
N GLN A 59 -0.36 26.96 18.97
CA GLN A 59 0.32 26.12 17.99
C GLN A 59 0.47 24.69 18.53
N GLU A 60 0.49 23.71 17.63
CA GLU A 60 0.80 22.33 17.95
C GLU A 60 2.24 22.20 18.46
N ALA A 61 2.37 21.50 19.59
CA ALA A 61 3.61 21.01 20.15
C ALA A 61 3.55 19.48 20.23
N VAL A 62 4.64 18.82 19.82
CA VAL A 62 4.77 17.37 19.90
C VAL A 62 5.27 16.98 21.29
N MET A 63 4.59 16.03 21.92
CA MET A 63 4.85 15.58 23.28
C MET A 63 5.06 14.06 23.28
N PRO A 64 6.10 13.54 23.96
CA PRO A 64 6.27 12.10 24.10
C PRO A 64 5.27 11.52 25.10
N CYS A 65 4.89 10.26 24.90
CA CYS A 65 4.28 9.49 25.96
C CYS A 65 5.25 9.30 27.13
N ALA A 66 4.76 9.51 28.36
CA ALA A 66 5.63 9.59 29.55
C ALA A 66 6.34 8.27 29.89
N ARG A 67 5.79 7.14 29.48
CA ARG A 67 6.36 5.81 29.75
C ARG A 67 6.80 5.17 28.44
N ALA A 68 7.94 4.50 28.46
CA ALA A 68 8.32 3.61 27.37
C ALA A 68 7.23 2.56 27.12
N GLN A 69 7.10 2.12 25.87
CA GLN A 69 6.11 1.11 25.46
C GLN A 69 4.66 1.52 25.74
N THR A 70 4.36 2.82 25.65
CA THR A 70 2.98 3.31 25.65
C THR A 70 2.72 4.12 24.38
N TYR A 71 1.49 4.02 23.88
CA TYR A 71 1.03 4.67 22.66
C TYR A 71 -0.16 5.59 22.95
N PHE A 72 -0.22 6.72 22.27
CA PHE A 72 -1.32 7.66 22.45
C PHE A 72 -2.63 7.11 21.85
N SER A 73 -3.69 7.07 22.67
CA SER A 73 -5.06 6.77 22.23
C SER A 73 -5.86 8.06 22.18
N PHE A 74 -6.35 8.40 20.99
CA PHE A 74 -7.22 9.57 20.79
C PHE A 74 -8.56 9.39 21.48
N ARG A 75 -9.15 8.18 21.45
CA ARG A 75 -10.43 7.90 22.11
C ARG A 75 -10.36 8.13 23.62
N ARG A 76 -9.23 7.75 24.23
CA ARG A 76 -9.01 7.87 25.68
C ARG A 76 -8.33 9.17 26.07
N GLN A 77 -7.88 9.97 25.11
CA GLN A 77 -7.14 11.22 25.31
C GLN A 77 -5.94 11.04 26.25
N THR A 78 -5.23 9.92 26.14
CA THR A 78 -4.09 9.57 27.01
C THR A 78 -3.22 8.48 26.39
N CYS A 79 -2.01 8.29 26.91
CA CYS A 79 -1.15 7.19 26.52
C CYS A 79 -1.56 5.90 27.23
N VAL A 80 -1.71 4.83 26.47
CA VAL A 80 -2.10 3.48 26.91
C VAL A 80 -0.99 2.48 26.60
N THR A 81 -1.04 1.30 27.23
CA THR A 81 -0.15 0.20 26.86
C THR A 81 -0.46 -0.32 25.45
N VAL A 82 0.53 -0.94 24.81
CA VAL A 82 0.42 -1.40 23.42
C VAL A 82 -0.76 -2.36 23.20
N ASP A 83 -1.08 -3.21 24.18
CA ASP A 83 -2.21 -4.16 24.13
C ASP A 83 -3.59 -3.48 24.15
N MET A 84 -3.68 -2.26 24.66
CA MET A 84 -4.92 -1.48 24.72
C MET A 84 -5.03 -0.46 23.58
N TRP A 85 -4.01 -0.37 22.72
CA TRP A 85 -3.96 0.64 21.67
C TRP A 85 -4.68 0.16 20.40
N ASP A 86 -5.66 0.95 19.97
CA ASP A 86 -6.35 0.75 18.70
C ASP A 86 -5.67 1.61 17.63
N LYS A 87 -4.96 0.95 16.71
CA LYS A 87 -4.23 1.61 15.61
C LYS A 87 -5.16 2.47 14.75
N ALA A 88 -6.44 2.11 14.64
CA ALA A 88 -7.41 2.81 13.81
C ALA A 88 -7.72 4.24 14.32
N GLU A 89 -7.46 4.54 15.59
CA GLU A 89 -7.82 5.83 16.21
C GLU A 89 -6.98 7.02 15.72
N CYS A 90 -5.81 6.76 15.12
CA CYS A 90 -4.87 7.78 14.68
C CYS A 90 -4.60 7.78 13.18
N LEU A 91 -5.39 7.03 12.42
CA LEU A 91 -5.32 7.00 10.96
C LEU A 91 -5.97 8.29 10.44
N GLY A 92 -5.23 9.08 9.66
CA GLY A 92 -5.75 10.31 9.07
C GLY A 92 -6.94 10.06 8.15
N PRO A 93 -7.62 11.12 7.67
CA PRO A 93 -8.69 10.97 6.68
C PRO A 93 -8.24 10.21 5.42
N ASP A 94 -6.93 10.16 5.13
CA ASP A 94 -6.34 9.40 4.03
C ASP A 94 -6.20 7.88 4.30
N GLU A 95 -6.24 7.44 5.56
CA GLU A 95 -6.06 6.03 5.92
C GLU A 95 -7.37 5.38 6.41
N LEU A 96 -8.44 6.17 6.60
CA LEU A 96 -9.83 5.68 6.66
C LEU A 96 -10.46 5.48 5.27
N MET A 97 -9.72 5.77 4.20
CA MET A 97 -10.05 5.37 2.82
C MET A 97 -9.19 4.18 2.36
N VAL A 98 -8.93 3.22 3.26
CA VAL A 98 -8.77 1.85 2.81
C VAL A 98 -10.19 1.28 2.83
N PRO A 99 -10.92 1.22 1.69
CA PRO A 99 -12.01 0.26 1.60
C PRO A 99 -11.44 -1.06 2.13
N ALA A 100 -12.18 -1.80 2.96
CA ALA A 100 -11.84 -3.20 3.19
C ALA A 100 -11.41 -3.75 1.83
N GLU A 101 -10.14 -4.15 1.72
CA GLU A 101 -9.68 -4.81 0.52
C GLU A 101 -10.47 -6.12 0.53
N GLU A 102 -11.69 -6.10 -0.03
CA GLU A 102 -12.13 -7.25 -0.79
C GLU A 102 -10.91 -7.60 -1.61
N PRO A 103 -10.32 -8.79 -1.41
CA PRO A 103 -9.08 -9.15 -2.07
C PRO A 103 -9.30 -8.80 -3.54
N ALA A 104 -8.49 -7.86 -4.05
CA ALA A 104 -8.62 -7.44 -5.43
C ALA A 104 -8.74 -8.72 -6.26
N PRO A 105 -9.76 -8.87 -7.13
CA PRO A 105 -9.94 -10.09 -7.89
C PRO A 105 -8.58 -10.44 -8.46
N VAL A 106 -8.01 -11.57 -8.04
CA VAL A 106 -6.66 -11.94 -8.44
C VAL A 106 -6.73 -11.98 -9.96
N GLU A 107 -6.17 -10.97 -10.62
CA GLU A 107 -6.19 -10.88 -12.07
C GLU A 107 -5.31 -12.02 -12.56
N VAL A 108 -5.94 -13.15 -12.89
CA VAL A 108 -5.24 -14.33 -13.33
C VAL A 108 -4.65 -13.98 -14.69
N LYS A 109 -3.32 -13.85 -14.75
CA LYS A 109 -2.62 -13.41 -15.95
C LYS A 109 -2.56 -14.53 -16.98
N CYS A 110 -2.32 -14.14 -18.23
CA CYS A 110 -1.93 -15.08 -19.27
C CYS A 110 -0.59 -15.75 -18.91
N GLU A 111 -0.53 -17.07 -19.09
CA GLU A 111 0.68 -17.87 -18.83
C GLU A 111 1.00 -18.70 -20.08
N HIS A 112 1.90 -18.19 -20.93
CA HIS A 112 2.52 -18.95 -22.02
C HIS A 112 3.81 -18.26 -22.50
N ALA A 113 4.80 -19.03 -22.93
CA ALA A 113 6.06 -18.49 -23.44
C ALA A 113 5.95 -18.11 -24.93
N CYS A 114 6.34 -16.89 -25.30
CA CYS A 114 6.29 -16.41 -26.69
C CYS A 114 7.65 -16.54 -27.40
N VAL A 115 8.15 -17.76 -27.57
CA VAL A 115 9.51 -18.01 -28.06
C VAL A 115 9.53 -18.52 -29.49
N THR A 116 8.72 -19.53 -29.80
CA THR A 116 8.69 -20.15 -31.12
C THR A 116 7.66 -19.49 -32.02
N TYR A 117 7.79 -19.69 -33.34
CA TYR A 117 6.75 -19.25 -34.28
C TYR A 117 5.39 -19.92 -33.99
N ALA A 118 5.41 -21.18 -33.55
CA ALA A 118 4.19 -21.88 -33.14
C ALA A 118 3.54 -21.18 -31.93
N ASP A 119 4.32 -20.80 -30.92
CA ASP A 119 3.81 -20.04 -29.77
C ASP A 119 3.20 -18.70 -30.18
N ILE A 120 3.86 -17.99 -31.10
CA ILE A 120 3.46 -16.64 -31.53
C ILE A 120 2.19 -16.67 -32.39
N SER A 121 1.99 -17.73 -33.18
CA SER A 121 0.86 -17.89 -34.10
C SER A 121 -0.34 -18.60 -33.46
N THR A 122 -0.19 -19.15 -32.27
CA THR A 122 -1.26 -19.83 -31.53
C THR A 122 -1.94 -18.87 -30.55
N LEU A 123 -3.26 -18.90 -30.51
CA LEU A 123 -4.07 -18.25 -29.49
C LEU A 123 -4.32 -19.24 -28.35
N TRP A 124 -4.10 -18.79 -27.12
CA TRP A 124 -4.16 -19.61 -25.91
C TRP A 124 -5.39 -19.27 -25.08
N CYS A 125 -5.92 -20.24 -24.33
CA CYS A 125 -7.02 -19.97 -23.42
C CYS A 125 -6.58 -19.07 -22.27
N HIS A 126 -7.43 -18.12 -21.90
CA HIS A 126 -7.23 -17.40 -20.65
C HIS A 126 -7.66 -18.30 -19.47
N PRO A 127 -6.86 -18.42 -18.41
CA PRO A 127 -7.08 -19.41 -17.35
C PRO A 127 -8.43 -19.24 -16.63
N ALA A 128 -8.81 -17.99 -16.36
CA ALA A 128 -10.04 -17.67 -15.61
C ALA A 128 -11.16 -17.04 -16.45
N ASP A 129 -10.92 -16.77 -17.74
CA ASP A 129 -11.83 -15.95 -18.54
C ASP A 129 -12.12 -16.64 -19.87
N ARG A 130 -13.40 -16.78 -20.21
CA ARG A 130 -13.83 -17.43 -21.46
C ARG A 130 -14.22 -16.42 -22.53
N ASP A 131 -14.44 -15.16 -22.15
CA ASP A 131 -14.62 -14.05 -23.08
C ASP A 131 -13.29 -13.42 -23.52
N ALA A 132 -12.16 -14.00 -23.11
CA ALA A 132 -10.83 -13.56 -23.47
C ALA A 132 -9.91 -14.72 -23.86
N PHE A 133 -8.85 -14.37 -24.57
CA PHE A 133 -7.78 -15.28 -24.95
C PHE A 133 -6.43 -14.62 -24.77
N CYS A 134 -5.36 -15.42 -24.78
CA CYS A 134 -3.99 -14.96 -24.64
C CYS A 134 -3.29 -15.02 -25.99
N GLN A 135 -2.66 -13.92 -26.40
CA GLN A 135 -1.97 -13.80 -27.68
C GLN A 135 -0.60 -13.18 -27.50
N CYS A 136 0.40 -13.78 -28.15
CA CYS A 136 1.73 -13.19 -28.24
C CYS A 136 1.69 -11.96 -29.16
N ARG A 137 2.08 -10.79 -28.65
CA ARG A 137 2.16 -9.54 -29.38
C ARG A 137 3.60 -9.03 -29.46
N PRO A 138 4.00 -8.42 -30.59
CA PRO A 138 5.33 -7.83 -30.70
C PRO A 138 5.46 -6.66 -29.75
N THR A 139 6.62 -6.54 -29.10
CA THR A 139 6.96 -5.39 -28.26
C THR A 139 7.70 -4.32 -29.07
N ALA A 140 8.09 -3.23 -28.42
CA ALA A 140 8.97 -2.22 -29.01
C ALA A 140 10.36 -2.77 -29.38
N VAL A 141 10.79 -3.88 -28.77
CA VAL A 141 12.07 -4.53 -29.07
C VAL A 141 11.89 -5.51 -30.22
N PRO A 142 12.69 -5.41 -31.31
CA PRO A 142 12.59 -6.33 -32.44
C PRO A 142 12.70 -7.79 -32.03
N LYS A 143 11.80 -8.63 -32.55
CA LYS A 143 11.74 -10.08 -32.29
C LYS A 143 11.47 -10.49 -30.84
N VAL A 144 11.05 -9.55 -29.98
CA VAL A 144 10.58 -9.86 -28.63
C VAL A 144 9.06 -9.79 -28.63
N PHE A 145 8.43 -10.86 -28.14
CA PHE A 145 6.99 -10.98 -28.03
C PHE A 145 6.60 -11.17 -26.57
N GLU A 146 5.48 -10.58 -26.18
CA GLU A 146 4.90 -10.72 -24.85
C GLU A 146 3.50 -11.33 -24.95
N ILE A 147 3.12 -12.14 -23.97
CA ILE A 147 1.78 -12.73 -23.90
C ILE A 147 0.82 -11.71 -23.30
N VAL A 148 -0.26 -11.38 -24.01
CA VAL A 148 -1.22 -10.36 -23.60
C VAL A 148 -2.64 -10.92 -23.63
N LYS A 149 -3.46 -10.53 -22.65
CA LYS A 149 -4.91 -10.81 -22.64
C LYS A 149 -5.60 -9.98 -23.73
N MET A 150 -6.34 -10.65 -24.60
CA MET A 150 -7.14 -10.05 -25.66
C MET A 150 -8.62 -10.36 -25.42
N PRO A 151 -9.51 -9.36 -25.41
CA PRO A 151 -10.94 -9.60 -25.27
C PRO A 151 -11.53 -10.15 -26.58
N CYS A 152 -12.51 -11.03 -26.45
CA CYS A 152 -13.45 -11.35 -27.50
C CYS A 152 -14.48 -10.22 -27.65
N ALA A 153 -15.22 -10.23 -28.77
CA ALA A 153 -16.36 -9.34 -28.93
C ALA A 153 -17.50 -9.76 -27.98
N ASN A 154 -18.38 -8.82 -27.64
CA ASN A 154 -19.53 -9.09 -26.78
C ASN A 154 -20.40 -10.24 -27.35
N GLY A 155 -20.83 -11.16 -26.48
CA GLY A 155 -21.59 -12.36 -26.86
C GLY A 155 -20.76 -13.45 -27.56
N THR A 156 -19.43 -13.36 -27.50
CA THR A 156 -18.54 -14.38 -28.06
C THR A 156 -17.55 -14.92 -27.02
N LEU A 157 -17.23 -16.21 -27.12
CA LEU A 157 -16.35 -16.95 -26.23
C LEU A 157 -15.21 -17.58 -27.03
N PHE A 158 -14.00 -17.62 -26.47
CA PHE A 158 -12.84 -18.15 -27.16
C PHE A 158 -12.88 -19.67 -27.30
N SER A 159 -12.67 -20.20 -28.51
CA SER A 159 -12.49 -21.63 -28.77
C SER A 159 -11.06 -21.92 -29.20
N PHE A 160 -10.32 -22.66 -28.37
CA PHE A 160 -8.96 -23.10 -28.71
C PHE A 160 -8.95 -24.05 -29.91
N LYS A 161 -9.94 -24.95 -30.03
CA LYS A 161 -10.04 -25.87 -31.17
C LYS A 161 -10.22 -25.13 -32.51
N ARG A 162 -10.90 -23.97 -32.49
CA ARG A 162 -11.12 -23.16 -33.71
C ARG A 162 -10.16 -21.99 -33.83
N GLN A 163 -9.34 -21.74 -32.81
CA GLN A 163 -8.41 -20.60 -32.73
C GLN A 163 -9.11 -19.26 -33.01
N THR A 164 -10.32 -19.07 -32.47
CA THR A 164 -11.12 -17.85 -32.66
C THR A 164 -12.23 -17.71 -31.62
N CYS A 165 -12.79 -16.50 -31.49
CA CYS A 165 -13.98 -16.25 -30.68
C CYS A 165 -15.24 -16.65 -31.46
N MET A 166 -16.10 -17.43 -30.83
CA MET A 166 -17.36 -17.93 -31.39
C MET A 166 -18.56 -17.37 -30.64
N GLN A 167 -19.72 -17.26 -31.29
CA GLN A 167 -20.96 -16.95 -30.57
C GLN A 167 -21.22 -17.96 -29.46
N ASP A 168 -21.68 -17.48 -28.30
CA ASP A 168 -21.93 -18.28 -27.10
C ASP A 168 -22.81 -19.52 -27.36
N SER A 169 -23.87 -19.37 -28.16
CA SER A 169 -24.83 -20.41 -28.52
C SER A 169 -24.24 -21.56 -29.34
N LEU A 170 -23.09 -21.33 -29.97
CA LEU A 170 -22.36 -22.30 -30.79
C LEU A 170 -21.03 -22.71 -30.14
N TRP A 171 -20.72 -22.17 -28.96
CA TRP A 171 -19.48 -22.42 -28.27
C TRP A 171 -19.52 -23.75 -27.53
N ALA A 172 -18.42 -24.48 -27.61
CA ALA A 172 -18.17 -25.67 -26.81
C ALA A 172 -16.77 -25.53 -26.20
N ASP A 173 -16.64 -25.91 -24.94
CA ASP A 173 -15.34 -25.86 -24.28
C ASP A 173 -14.32 -26.70 -25.05
N SER A 174 -13.17 -26.08 -25.28
CA SER A 174 -12.06 -26.67 -26.03
C SER A 174 -10.71 -26.31 -25.41
N CYS A 175 -10.72 -25.65 -24.26
CA CYS A 175 -9.50 -25.36 -23.53
C CYS A 175 -8.94 -26.66 -22.91
N PRO A 176 -7.62 -26.89 -22.99
CA PRO A 176 -6.99 -27.98 -22.26
C PRO A 176 -7.30 -27.88 -20.76
N GLN A 177 -7.56 -29.03 -20.12
CA GLN A 177 -7.71 -29.13 -18.65
C GLN A 177 -6.36 -29.33 -17.97
#